data_AF-X8CC86-F1
#
_entry.id   AF-X8CC86-F1
#
_cell.length_a   1.000
_cell.length_b   1.000
_cell.length_c   1.000
_cell.angle_alpha   90.00
_cell.angle_beta   90.00
_cell.angle_gamma   90.00
#
_symmetry.space_group_name_H-M   'P 1'
#
loop_
_entity.id
_entity.type
_entity.pdbx_description
1 polymer ?
#
loop_
_entity_poly.entity_id
_entity_poly.type
_entity_poly.pdbx_seq_one_letter_code
_entity_poly.pdbx_strand_id
1 'polypeptide(L)'
;MLELAGVDGRDPAETLRDGTAMDRFRQLVAAQGGDLSVPLPIARHAETVTATRGGTMGDIDAMAVGLAAWRLGAGRSRPGDRVQFGAGIRLHRRPGEPVTAGEPLFTLYTDTPERFGAALAELDGAFGVGDAAPASRPLIIDRISQ
;
A
#
# COMPACT_ATOMS: atom_id res chain seq x y z
N MET A 1 -8.84 8.85 -19.74
CA MET A 1 -9.35 10.05 -19.01
C MET A 1 -9.12 11.32 -19.81
N LEU A 2 -7.87 11.69 -20.13
CA LEU A 2 -7.59 12.91 -20.91
C LEU A 2 -8.25 12.93 -22.29
N GLU A 3 -8.10 11.84 -23.05
CA GLU A 3 -8.78 11.65 -24.34
C GLU A 3 -10.31 11.86 -24.24
N LEU A 4 -10.96 11.22 -23.27
CA LEU A 4 -12.40 11.37 -23.02
C LEU A 4 -12.81 12.79 -22.60
N ALA A 5 -11.87 13.58 -22.07
CA ALA A 5 -12.09 14.97 -21.69
C ALA A 5 -11.71 15.95 -22.82
N GLY A 6 -11.31 15.47 -24.01
CA GLY A 6 -10.84 16.30 -25.12
C GLY A 6 -9.53 17.03 -24.83
N VAL A 7 -8.71 16.49 -23.92
CA VAL A 7 -7.40 17.04 -23.58
C VAL A 7 -6.33 16.28 -24.34
N ASP A 8 -5.86 16.88 -25.42
CA ASP A 8 -4.85 16.32 -26.31
C ASP A 8 -3.46 16.93 -26.08
N GLY A 9 -2.42 16.24 -26.54
CA GLY A 9 -1.05 16.79 -26.62
C GLY A 9 -0.35 17.00 -25.28
N ARG A 10 -0.82 16.38 -24.19
CA ARG A 10 -0.17 16.44 -22.88
C ARG A 10 -0.05 15.06 -22.24
N ASP A 11 1.19 14.62 -22.03
CA ASP A 11 1.49 13.38 -21.34
C ASP A 11 1.48 13.62 -19.82
N PRO A 12 0.66 12.90 -19.01
CA PRO A 12 0.70 12.99 -17.56
C PRO A 12 2.10 12.85 -16.96
N ALA A 13 2.99 12.05 -17.57
CA ALA A 13 4.37 11.89 -17.09
C ALA A 13 5.17 13.20 -17.11
N GLU A 14 4.85 14.14 -18.02
CA GLU A 14 5.46 15.48 -18.02
C GLU A 14 5.10 16.26 -16.76
N THR A 15 3.84 16.18 -16.34
CA THR A 15 3.34 16.89 -15.16
C THR A 15 3.92 16.34 -13.84
N LEU A 16 4.31 15.07 -13.84
CA LEU A 16 5.06 14.46 -12.74
C LEU A 16 6.52 14.95 -12.72
N ARG A 17 7.14 15.13 -13.90
CA ARG A 17 8.53 15.60 -14.05
C ARG A 17 8.70 17.08 -13.73
N ASP A 18 7.77 17.93 -14.20
CA ASP A 18 7.85 19.39 -14.03
C ASP A 18 7.28 19.87 -12.69
N GLY A 19 6.63 18.99 -11.92
CA GLY A 19 6.07 19.27 -10.60
C GLY A 19 4.65 19.85 -10.60
N THR A 20 4.08 20.16 -11.77
CA THR A 20 2.75 20.77 -11.87
C THR A 20 1.65 19.86 -11.31
N ALA A 21 1.82 18.53 -11.34
CA ALA A 21 0.92 17.59 -10.68
C ALA A 21 0.87 17.79 -9.15
N MET A 22 2.02 18.01 -8.52
CA MET A 22 2.10 18.25 -7.08
C MET A 22 1.48 19.61 -6.71
N ASP A 23 1.66 20.63 -7.54
CA ASP A 23 1.03 21.94 -7.31
C ASP A 23 -0.50 21.86 -7.37
N ARG A 24 -1.04 21.07 -8.30
CA ARG A 24 -2.48 20.79 -8.35
C ARG A 24 -2.96 20.00 -7.15
N PHE A 25 -2.21 19.01 -6.69
CA PHE A 25 -2.54 18.28 -5.46
C PHE A 25 -2.57 19.22 -4.23
N ARG A 26 -1.58 20.12 -4.08
CA ARG A 26 -1.56 21.13 -3.00
C ARG A 26 -2.78 22.05 -3.04
N GLN A 27 -3.11 22.56 -4.22
CA GLN A 27 -4.30 23.40 -4.41
C GLN A 27 -5.59 22.65 -4.05
N LEU A 28 -5.72 21.40 -4.47
CA LEU A 28 -6.88 20.56 -4.16
C LEU A 28 -7.06 20.36 -2.65
N VAL A 29 -5.97 20.05 -1.94
CA VAL A 29 -6.00 19.84 -0.49
C VAL A 29 -6.35 21.13 0.25
N ALA A 30 -5.70 22.24 -0.10
CA ALA A 30 -5.96 23.55 0.50
C ALA A 30 -7.41 24.02 0.26
N ALA A 31 -7.96 23.78 -0.94
CA ALA A 31 -9.34 24.13 -1.28
C ALA A 31 -10.39 23.39 -0.42
N GLN A 32 -10.01 22.25 0.18
CA GLN A 32 -10.86 21.46 1.09
C GLN A 32 -10.49 21.68 2.57
N GLY A 33 -9.68 22.71 2.86
CA GLY A 33 -9.27 23.07 4.23
C GLY A 33 -8.18 22.18 4.82
N GLY A 34 -7.52 21.35 4.00
CA GLY A 34 -6.37 20.55 4.44
C GLY A 34 -5.08 21.36 4.47
N ASP A 35 -4.13 20.91 5.30
CA ASP A 35 -2.80 21.50 5.43
C ASP A 35 -1.72 20.42 5.23
N LEU A 36 -0.97 20.53 4.13
CA LEU A 36 0.09 19.58 3.79
C LEU A 36 1.40 19.86 4.54
N SER A 37 1.51 20.96 5.28
CA SER A 37 2.65 21.19 6.18
C SER A 37 2.56 20.35 7.46
N VAL A 38 1.36 19.88 7.80
CA VAL A 38 1.13 18.97 8.93
C VAL A 38 1.54 17.55 8.54
N PRO A 39 2.48 16.92 9.27
CA PRO A 39 2.85 15.53 9.00
C PRO A 39 1.65 14.59 9.12
N LEU A 40 1.56 13.62 8.21
CA LEU A 40 0.55 12.57 8.32
C LEU A 40 0.78 11.74 9.59
N PRO A 41 -0.30 11.32 10.28
CA PRO A 41 -0.17 10.49 11.47
C PRO A 41 0.42 9.13 11.11
N ILE A 42 1.38 8.68 11.90
CA ILE A 42 1.86 7.29 11.93
C ILE A 42 1.44 6.73 13.29
N ALA A 43 0.90 5.51 13.32
CA ALA A 43 0.46 4.93 14.58
C ALA A 43 1.64 4.66 15.53
N ARG A 44 1.36 4.69 16.84
CA ARG A 44 2.39 4.65 17.89
C ARG A 44 3.14 3.34 17.99
N HIS A 45 2.53 2.23 17.56
CA HIS A 45 3.13 0.92 17.61
C HIS A 45 3.37 0.38 16.22
N ALA A 46 4.50 -0.30 16.06
CA ALA A 46 4.86 -0.97 14.83
C ALA A 46 5.40 -2.37 15.11
N GLU A 47 5.05 -3.34 14.27
CA GLU A 47 5.60 -4.69 14.28
C GLU A 47 6.10 -5.05 12.88
N THR A 48 7.29 -5.61 12.78
CA THR A 48 7.92 -5.92 11.49
C THR A 48 8.01 -7.42 11.30
N VAL A 49 7.43 -7.90 10.21
CA VAL A 49 7.59 -9.28 9.73
C VAL A 49 8.84 -9.32 8.87
N THR A 50 9.79 -10.15 9.25
CA THR A 50 11.04 -10.36 8.52
C THR A 50 11.06 -11.70 7.79
N ALA A 51 11.88 -11.79 6.76
CA ALA A 51 12.05 -13.02 6.01
C ALA A 51 12.79 -14.07 6.87
N THR A 52 12.22 -15.26 7.02
CA THR A 52 12.85 -16.36 7.77
C THR A 52 14.00 -17.01 7.02
N ARG A 53 14.06 -16.83 5.69
CA ARG A 53 15.10 -17.33 4.79
C ARG A 53 15.36 -16.34 3.65
N GLY A 54 16.50 -16.52 2.97
CA GLY A 54 16.77 -15.83 1.71
C GLY A 54 16.13 -16.53 0.51
N GLY A 55 15.95 -15.80 -0.58
CA GLY A 55 15.37 -16.27 -1.83
C GLY A 55 14.74 -15.15 -2.66
N THR A 56 13.59 -15.43 -3.25
CA THR A 56 12.77 -14.48 -4.01
C THR A 56 11.38 -14.38 -3.39
N MET A 57 10.87 -13.16 -3.27
CA MET A 57 9.52 -12.91 -2.78
C MET A 57 8.50 -13.54 -3.75
N GLY A 58 7.64 -14.40 -3.23
CA GLY A 58 6.53 -15.00 -3.95
C GLY A 58 5.38 -14.03 -4.19
N ASP A 59 4.25 -14.56 -4.63
CA ASP A 59 3.00 -13.79 -4.64
C ASP A 59 2.61 -13.35 -3.22
N ILE A 60 1.93 -12.20 -3.15
CA ILE A 60 1.36 -11.66 -1.91
C ILE A 60 -0.15 -11.64 -2.09
N ASP A 61 -0.88 -12.28 -1.18
CA ASP A 61 -2.34 -12.25 -1.17
C ASP A 61 -2.82 -10.85 -0.75
N ALA A 62 -3.35 -10.10 -1.71
CA ALA A 62 -3.84 -8.74 -1.50
C ALA A 62 -5.09 -8.70 -0.60
N MET A 63 -5.93 -9.73 -0.61
CA MET A 63 -7.10 -9.81 0.26
C MET A 63 -6.64 -9.98 1.71
N ALA A 64 -5.73 -10.92 1.96
CA ALA A 64 -5.14 -11.14 3.28
C ALA A 64 -4.47 -9.88 3.83
N VAL A 65 -3.67 -9.18 3.01
CA VAL A 65 -3.06 -7.89 3.41
C VAL A 65 -4.13 -6.84 3.71
N GLY A 66 -5.20 -6.77 2.92
CA GLY A 66 -6.33 -5.87 3.15
C GLY A 66 -7.05 -6.15 4.48
N LEU A 67 -7.30 -7.43 4.78
CA LEU A 67 -7.90 -7.87 6.04
C LEU A 67 -6.98 -7.59 7.23
N ALA A 68 -5.69 -7.85 7.10
CA ALA A 68 -4.69 -7.51 8.12
C ALA A 68 -4.68 -6.01 8.43
N ALA A 69 -4.64 -5.15 7.41
CA ALA A 69 -4.75 -3.69 7.58
C ALA A 69 -6.07 -3.26 8.24
N TRP A 70 -7.18 -3.90 7.87
CA TRP A 70 -8.48 -3.67 8.50
C TRP A 70 -8.48 -4.06 9.98
N ARG A 71 -7.90 -5.22 10.33
CA ARG A 71 -7.72 -5.66 11.73
C ARG A 71 -6.90 -4.68 12.55
N LEU A 72 -5.85 -4.08 11.97
CA LEU A 72 -5.03 -3.03 12.60
C LEU A 72 -5.80 -1.73 12.89
N GLY A 73 -6.97 -1.54 12.29
CA GLY A 73 -7.83 -0.37 12.50
C GLY A 73 -7.84 0.62 11.33
N ALA A 74 -7.27 0.27 10.17
CA ALA A 74 -7.28 1.12 8.98
C ALA A 74 -8.66 1.23 8.31
N GLY A 75 -9.61 0.36 8.68
CA GLY A 75 -10.95 0.33 8.11
C GLY A 75 -12.06 0.21 9.14
N ARG A 76 -13.30 0.26 8.64
CA ARG A 76 -14.52 0.24 9.45
C ARG A 76 -15.14 -1.15 9.46
N SER A 77 -15.63 -1.60 10.60
CA SER A 77 -16.46 -2.82 10.66
C SER A 77 -17.93 -2.50 10.37
N ARG A 78 -18.38 -1.31 10.77
CA ARG A 78 -19.73 -0.80 10.54
C ARG A 78 -19.69 0.66 10.06
N PRO A 79 -20.72 1.14 9.34
CA PRO A 79 -20.86 2.55 9.04
C PRO A 79 -20.79 3.41 10.30
N GLY A 80 -20.03 4.51 10.25
CA GLY A 80 -19.84 5.42 11.39
C GLY A 80 -18.69 5.07 12.34
N ASP A 81 -18.12 3.87 12.26
CA ASP A 81 -16.96 3.51 13.09
C ASP A 81 -15.76 4.43 12.81
N ARG A 82 -14.99 4.73 13.87
CA ARG A 82 -13.73 5.48 13.74
C ARG A 82 -12.64 4.57 13.17
N VAL A 83 -11.81 5.15 12.31
CA VAL A 83 -10.57 4.52 11.81
C VAL A 83 -9.36 5.13 12.50
N GLN A 84 -8.27 4.37 12.55
CA GLN A 84 -6.96 4.87 12.95
C GLN A 84 -6.20 5.29 11.69
N PHE A 85 -6.05 6.59 11.46
CA PHE A 85 -5.44 7.11 10.22
C PHE A 85 -3.96 6.74 10.06
N GLY A 86 -3.27 6.45 11.16
CA GLY A 86 -1.89 5.97 11.14
C GLY A 86 -1.74 4.45 11.09
N ALA A 87 -2.85 3.69 11.12
CA ALA A 87 -2.82 2.24 11.05
C ALA A 87 -2.75 1.75 9.60
N GLY A 88 -2.07 0.63 9.38
CA GLY A 88 -1.92 0.04 8.06
C GLY A 88 -0.68 -0.85 7.95
N ILE A 89 -0.35 -1.23 6.72
CA ILE A 89 0.79 -2.10 6.43
C ILE A 89 1.66 -1.43 5.37
N ARG A 90 2.96 -1.31 5.66
CA ARG A 90 3.98 -0.96 4.68
C ARG A 90 4.59 -2.24 4.12
N LEU A 91 4.52 -2.40 2.82
CA LEU A 91 5.20 -3.48 2.10
C LEU A 91 6.62 -3.02 1.77
N HIS A 92 7.61 -3.88 2.03
CA HIS A 92 9.02 -3.60 1.76
C HIS A 92 9.57 -4.41 0.58
N ARG A 93 8.85 -5.45 0.16
CA ARG A 93 9.20 -6.31 -0.99
C ARG A 93 7.98 -6.53 -1.87
N ARG A 94 8.21 -6.52 -3.18
CA ARG A 94 7.23 -6.88 -4.21
C ARG A 94 7.47 -8.31 -4.69
N PRO A 95 6.43 -8.99 -5.22
CA PRO A 95 6.61 -10.28 -5.88
C PRO A 95 7.73 -10.24 -6.94
N GLY A 96 8.60 -11.24 -6.92
CA GLY A 96 9.76 -11.37 -7.81
C GLY A 96 11.03 -10.64 -7.34
N GLU A 97 10.98 -9.84 -6.27
CA GLU A 97 12.17 -9.18 -5.73
C GLU A 97 13.02 -10.16 -4.89
N PRO A 98 14.36 -10.04 -4.93
CA PRO A 98 15.25 -10.80 -4.06
C PRO A 98 15.07 -10.40 -2.59
N VAL A 99 15.26 -11.37 -1.71
CA VAL A 99 15.12 -11.23 -0.26
C VAL A 99 16.25 -11.95 0.45
N THR A 100 16.84 -11.32 1.46
CA THR A 100 17.77 -11.96 2.39
C THR A 100 17.07 -12.33 3.70
N ALA A 101 17.49 -13.42 4.35
CA ALA A 101 17.00 -13.75 5.69
C ALA A 101 17.20 -12.57 6.65
N GLY A 102 16.18 -12.26 7.45
CA GLY A 102 16.16 -11.13 8.37
C GLY A 102 15.73 -9.79 7.75
N GLU A 103 15.62 -9.68 6.42
CA GLU A 103 15.13 -8.45 5.80
C GLU A 103 13.64 -8.22 6.08
N PRO A 104 13.21 -6.95 6.24
CA PRO A 104 11.81 -6.63 6.45
C PRO A 104 11.00 -6.95 5.19
N LEU A 105 9.88 -7.63 5.38
CA LEU A 105 8.87 -7.89 4.33
C LEU A 105 7.68 -6.96 4.50
N PHE A 106 7.20 -6.81 5.73
CA PHE A 106 6.08 -5.96 6.09
C PHE A 106 6.36 -5.21 7.39
N THR A 107 5.90 -3.96 7.51
CA THR A 107 5.75 -3.30 8.81
C THR A 107 4.27 -2.95 9.02
N LEU A 108 3.69 -3.49 10.09
CA LEU A 108 2.32 -3.27 10.52
C LEU A 108 2.32 -2.11 11.51
N TYR A 109 1.34 -1.21 11.41
CA TYR A 109 1.17 -0.05 12.28
C TYR A 109 -0.21 -0.06 12.92
N THR A 110 -0.30 0.20 14.23
CA THR A 110 -1.57 0.40 14.95
C THR A 110 -1.37 1.19 16.24
N ASP A 111 -2.41 1.88 16.71
CA ASP A 111 -2.45 2.54 18.02
C ASP A 111 -2.95 1.60 19.13
N THR A 112 -3.28 0.35 18.79
CA THR A 112 -3.83 -0.67 19.71
C THR A 112 -3.03 -1.96 19.56
N PRO A 113 -1.93 -2.14 20.30
CA PRO A 113 -0.98 -3.24 20.08
C PRO A 113 -1.60 -4.63 20.23
N GLU A 114 -2.69 -4.78 20.97
CA GLU A 114 -3.44 -6.04 21.11
C GLU A 114 -4.03 -6.53 19.77
N ARG A 115 -4.09 -5.66 18.75
CA ARG A 115 -4.57 -6.00 17.41
C ARG A 115 -3.55 -6.74 16.54
N PHE A 116 -2.26 -6.71 16.90
CA PHE A 116 -1.21 -7.33 16.07
C PHE A 116 -1.44 -8.81 15.87
N GLY A 117 -1.78 -9.56 16.93
CA GLY A 117 -1.98 -11.01 16.82
C GLY A 117 -3.02 -11.40 15.76
N ALA A 118 -4.16 -10.70 15.74
CA ALA A 118 -5.20 -10.94 14.73
C ALA A 118 -4.75 -10.53 13.33
N ALA A 119 -4.01 -9.41 13.18
CA ALA A 119 -3.52 -8.96 11.89
C ALA A 119 -2.42 -9.88 11.31
N LEU A 120 -1.53 -10.38 12.16
CA LEU A 120 -0.49 -11.34 11.78
C LEU A 120 -1.09 -12.69 11.36
N ALA A 121 -2.17 -13.13 12.02
CA ALA A 121 -2.88 -14.34 11.63
C ALA A 121 -3.48 -14.25 10.22
N GLU A 122 -3.94 -13.07 9.78
CA GLU A 122 -4.39 -12.87 8.39
C GLU A 122 -3.21 -12.96 7.40
N LEU A 123 -1.99 -12.61 7.81
CA LEU A 123 -0.79 -12.69 6.97
C LEU A 123 -0.17 -14.10 6.93
N ASP A 124 -0.58 -15.00 7.82
CA ASP A 124 -0.07 -16.36 7.86
C ASP A 124 -0.47 -17.11 6.57
N GLY A 125 0.52 -17.63 5.85
CA GLY A 125 0.34 -18.24 4.53
C GLY A 125 -0.01 -17.26 3.40
N ALA A 126 -0.11 -15.96 3.65
CA ALA A 126 -0.47 -14.94 2.65
C ALA A 126 0.69 -14.53 1.73
N PHE A 127 1.90 -15.02 2.02
CA PHE A 127 3.10 -14.76 1.24
C PHE A 127 4.10 -15.91 1.40
N GLY A 128 5.15 -15.93 0.58
CA GLY A 128 6.26 -16.87 0.75
C GLY A 128 7.57 -16.30 0.20
N VAL A 129 8.68 -16.88 0.65
CA VAL A 129 10.02 -16.64 0.07
C VAL A 129 10.54 -17.97 -0.45
N GLY A 130 10.61 -18.09 -1.77
CA GLY A 130 10.97 -19.31 -2.50
C GLY A 130 12.27 -19.17 -3.29
N ASP A 131 12.67 -20.22 -4.01
CA ASP A 131 13.86 -20.19 -4.88
C ASP A 131 13.54 -19.69 -6.30
N ALA A 132 12.26 -19.65 -6.66
CA ALA A 132 11.79 -19.21 -7.96
C ALA A 132 10.87 -17.99 -7.82
N ALA A 133 11.01 -17.05 -8.75
CA ALA A 133 10.10 -15.92 -8.86
C ALA A 133 8.71 -16.38 -9.34
N PRO A 134 7.62 -15.74 -8.87
CA PRO A 134 6.29 -15.98 -9.42
C PRO A 134 6.24 -15.58 -10.90
N ALA A 135 5.29 -16.16 -11.64
CA ALA A 135 5.12 -15.85 -13.05
C ALA A 135 4.77 -14.36 -13.23
N SER A 136 5.48 -13.68 -14.14
CA SER A 136 5.19 -12.28 -14.44
C SER A 136 3.80 -12.17 -15.09
N ARG A 137 2.97 -11.30 -14.52
CA ARG A 137 1.63 -11.00 -15.02
C ARG A 137 1.60 -9.56 -15.51
N PRO A 138 0.95 -9.26 -16.65
CA PRO A 138 0.84 -7.89 -17.12
C PRO A 138 0.02 -7.07 -16.12
N LEU A 139 0.51 -5.87 -15.77
CA LEU A 139 -0.22 -4.94 -14.90
C LEU A 139 -1.53 -4.47 -15.54
N ILE A 140 -1.51 -4.31 -16.86
CA ILE A 140 -2.68 -3.97 -17.68
C ILE A 140 -2.95 -5.18 -18.57
N ILE A 141 -4.04 -5.89 -18.31
CA ILE A 141 -4.41 -7.09 -19.07
C ILE A 141 -4.98 -6.68 -20.44
N ASP A 142 -5.91 -5.73 -20.45
CA ASP A 142 -6.58 -5.28 -21.66
C ASP A 142 -7.20 -3.87 -21.46
N ARG A 143 -7.57 -3.22 -22.57
CA ARG A 143 -8.35 -1.97 -22.60
C ARG A 143 -9.65 -2.22 -23.35
N ILE A 144 -10.76 -2.19 -22.62
CA ILE A 144 -12.10 -2.26 -23.20
C ILE A 144 -12.52 -0.85 -23.63
N SER A 145 -12.58 -0.60 -24.94
CA SER A 145 -13.18 0.60 -25.52
C SER A 145 -14.33 0.21 -26.46
N GLN A 146 -15.34 1.08 -26.55
CA GLN A 146 -16.45 0.93 -27.49
C GLN A 146 -15.99 1.17 -28.92
#